data_AF-A0A0V0YDM4-F1
#
_entry.id   AF-A0A0V0YDM4-F1
#
_cell.length_a   1.000
_cell.length_b   1.000
_cell.length_c   1.000
_cell.angle_alpha   90.00
_cell.angle_beta   90.00
_cell.angle_gamma   90.00
#
_symmetry.space_group_name_H-M   'P 1'
#
loop_
_entity.id
_entity.type
_entity.pdbx_description
1 polymer ?
#
loop_
_entity_poly.entity_id
_entity_poly.type
_entity_poly.pdbx_seq_one_letter_code
_entity_poly.pdbx_strand_id
1 'polypeptide(L)'
;LDGKITIFQQMNHPTDERVNSVPEAETTRKIRHYLLSKTAYGDSGVRDVNLQLEDQKINGRTGTLHFIRFPTSSMPGFIALTKSKGLAPNSSTVCATGGGAHKYDSACQSLSLKFKKMDELHTLISGIQYILKQNSLEAFYYTDPLNNETCKSEFLTSRVDPPYLVVNVGSGVSILAVAEDHSFRRVSGTSLGGGTFHGLCCLLTGCETFEQALELASLGENNKVDKLVGDIYGGDYAPFNLKASTFW
;
A
#
# COMPACT_ATOMS: atom_id res chain seq x y z
N LEU A 1 -0.15 -3.48 10.37
CA LEU A 1 0.08 -2.44 9.34
C LEU A 1 1.56 -2.39 9.00
N ASP A 2 1.84 -2.41 7.70
CA ASP A 2 3.21 -2.43 7.21
C ASP A 2 3.70 -1.02 6.88
N GLY A 3 4.96 -0.73 7.17
CA GLY A 3 5.73 0.30 6.49
C GLY A 3 6.02 -0.14 5.06
N LYS A 4 6.04 0.81 4.12
CA LYS A 4 6.29 0.57 2.70
C LYS A 4 7.47 1.41 2.23
N ILE A 5 8.29 0.84 1.36
CA ILE A 5 9.43 1.50 0.73
C ILE A 5 9.33 1.24 -0.77
N THR A 6 9.42 2.31 -1.55
CA THR A 6 9.55 2.24 -3.00
C THR A 6 10.96 2.66 -3.40
N ILE A 7 11.63 1.86 -4.23
CA ILE A 7 12.98 2.13 -4.71
C ILE A 7 12.96 2.18 -6.24
N PHE A 8 13.52 3.24 -6.81
CA PHE A 8 13.79 3.31 -8.24
C PHE A 8 15.22 2.88 -8.55
N GLN A 9 15.38 1.80 -9.31
CA GLN A 9 16.64 1.33 -9.84
C GLN A 9 16.79 1.78 -11.29
N GLN A 10 17.67 2.75 -11.55
CA GLN A 10 18.00 3.13 -12.92
C GLN A 10 18.63 1.94 -13.69
N MET A 11 18.20 1.73 -14.93
CA MET A 11 18.87 0.83 -15.86
C MET A 11 20.10 1.52 -16.45
N ASN A 12 21.24 0.84 -16.45
CA ASN A 12 22.44 1.34 -17.09
C ASN A 12 22.34 1.10 -18.60
N HIS A 13 22.04 2.13 -19.38
CA HIS A 13 22.22 2.07 -20.83
C HIS A 13 23.69 2.35 -21.18
N PRO A 14 24.32 1.56 -22.06
CA PRO A 14 25.72 1.74 -22.46
C PRO A 14 26.00 3.07 -23.20
N THR A 15 24.97 3.82 -23.61
CA THR A 15 25.07 5.07 -24.38
C THR A 15 24.80 6.35 -23.58
N ASP A 16 24.53 6.27 -22.27
CA ASP A 16 24.28 7.46 -21.46
C ASP A 16 25.60 8.13 -21.01
N GLU A 17 26.23 8.88 -21.91
CA GLU A 17 27.48 9.62 -21.67
C GLU A 17 27.38 10.59 -20.46
N ARG A 18 26.17 10.91 -19.98
CA ARG A 18 25.97 11.75 -18.78
C ARG A 18 26.18 10.99 -17.47
N VAL A 19 25.99 9.67 -17.46
CA VAL A 19 26.14 8.81 -16.27
C VAL A 19 27.61 8.57 -15.92
N ASN A 20 28.53 8.72 -16.88
CA ASN A 20 29.96 8.59 -16.66
C ASN A 20 30.63 9.79 -15.95
N SER A 21 29.87 10.83 -15.57
CA SER A 21 30.43 12.07 -15.01
C SER A 21 30.53 12.12 -13.49
N VAL A 22 29.88 11.20 -12.75
CA VAL A 22 29.97 11.13 -11.29
C VAL A 22 30.17 9.68 -10.87
N PRO A 23 31.31 9.32 -10.24
CA PRO A 23 31.47 8.00 -9.64
C PRO A 23 30.33 7.75 -8.68
N GLU A 24 29.50 6.74 -8.96
CA GLU A 24 28.53 6.28 -7.97
C GLU A 24 29.31 5.84 -6.73
N ALA A 25 29.12 6.55 -5.62
CA ALA A 25 29.80 6.25 -4.37
C ALA A 25 29.65 4.76 -4.05
N GLU A 26 30.74 4.09 -3.68
CA GLU A 26 30.77 2.64 -3.46
C GLU A 26 29.69 2.18 -2.46
N THR A 27 29.36 3.04 -1.50
CA THR A 27 28.24 2.88 -0.56
C THR A 27 26.90 2.74 -1.28
N THR A 28 26.57 3.62 -2.24
CA THR A 28 25.33 3.56 -3.04
C THR A 28 25.22 2.26 -3.82
N ARG A 29 26.34 1.77 -4.38
CA ARG A 29 26.39 0.48 -5.08
C ARG A 29 26.13 -0.69 -4.13
N LYS A 30 26.72 -0.68 -2.93
CA LYS A 30 26.50 -1.70 -1.89
C LYS A 30 25.06 -1.71 -1.39
N ILE A 31 24.46 -0.53 -1.15
CA ILE A 31 23.04 -0.39 -0.77
C ILE A 31 22.15 -0.98 -1.86
N ARG A 32 22.36 -0.56 -3.12
CA ARG A 32 21.59 -1.05 -4.27
C ARG A 32 21.70 -2.57 -4.38
N HIS A 33 22.92 -3.11 -4.32
CA HIS A 33 23.12 -4.56 -4.37
C HIS A 33 22.39 -5.28 -3.23
N TYR A 34 22.46 -4.78 -1.99
CA TYR A 34 21.76 -5.38 -0.86
C TYR A 34 20.23 -5.39 -1.05
N LEU A 35 19.65 -4.29 -1.53
CA LEU A 35 18.21 -4.17 -1.73
C LEU A 35 17.73 -5.06 -2.88
N LEU A 36 18.53 -5.25 -3.93
CA LEU A 36 18.04 -5.95 -5.13
C LEU A 36 18.42 -7.42 -5.19
N SER A 37 19.52 -7.83 -4.56
CA SER A 37 19.95 -9.24 -4.53
C SER A 37 19.13 -10.11 -3.59
N LYS A 38 18.30 -9.51 -2.73
CA LYS A 38 17.50 -10.21 -1.73
C LYS A 38 16.02 -9.95 -1.92
N THR A 39 15.21 -10.90 -1.50
CA THR A 39 13.74 -10.78 -1.41
C THR A 39 13.26 -10.69 0.04
N ALA A 40 14.11 -11.03 1.01
CA ALA A 40 13.86 -10.91 2.44
C ALA A 40 14.95 -10.06 3.14
N TYR A 41 14.55 -9.22 4.09
CA TYR A 41 15.43 -8.33 4.85
C TYR A 41 15.17 -8.41 6.35
N GLY A 42 16.21 -8.78 7.11
CA GLY A 42 16.04 -9.09 8.53
C GLY A 42 15.02 -10.21 8.72
N ASP A 43 14.23 -10.13 9.79
CA ASP A 43 13.27 -11.19 10.14
C ASP A 43 11.88 -10.97 9.54
N SER A 44 11.58 -9.76 9.06
CA SER A 44 10.20 -9.38 8.69
C SER A 44 10.05 -8.52 7.44
N GLY A 45 11.14 -8.13 6.78
CA GLY A 45 11.08 -7.32 5.56
C GLY A 45 10.97 -8.19 4.32
N VAL A 46 10.07 -7.82 3.40
CA VAL A 46 9.79 -8.57 2.16
C VAL A 46 9.80 -7.62 0.97
N ARG A 47 10.43 -8.02 -0.13
CA ARG A 47 10.32 -7.37 -1.44
C ARG A 47 9.29 -8.11 -2.29
N ASP A 48 8.23 -7.41 -2.68
CA ASP A 48 7.16 -7.98 -3.50
C ASP A 48 7.58 -7.98 -4.98
N VAL A 49 8.37 -8.98 -5.37
CA VAL A 49 8.98 -9.08 -6.73
C VAL A 49 7.93 -9.06 -7.83
N ASN A 50 6.77 -9.68 -7.61
CA ASN A 50 5.68 -9.75 -8.59
C ASN A 50 5.02 -8.40 -8.85
N LEU A 51 5.26 -7.40 -8.00
CA LEU A 51 4.70 -6.05 -8.14
C LEU A 51 5.70 -5.06 -8.76
N GLN A 52 6.91 -5.51 -9.13
CA GLN A 52 7.90 -4.59 -9.71
C GLN A 52 7.41 -4.02 -11.03
N LEU A 53 7.66 -2.72 -11.25
CA LEU A 53 7.31 -2.05 -12.49
C LEU A 53 8.58 -1.76 -13.27
N GLU A 54 8.77 -2.46 -14.37
CA GLU A 54 9.92 -2.31 -15.26
C GLU A 54 9.70 -1.12 -16.23
N ASP A 55 10.79 -0.68 -16.86
CA ASP A 55 10.79 0.37 -17.91
C ASP A 55 10.13 1.72 -17.52
N GLN A 56 10.11 2.04 -16.23
CA GLN A 56 9.53 3.28 -15.72
C GLN A 56 10.43 4.47 -16.02
N LYS A 57 9.85 5.54 -16.55
CA LYS A 57 10.56 6.80 -16.84
C LYS A 57 10.33 7.80 -15.71
N ILE A 58 11.39 8.14 -14.97
CA ILE A 58 11.38 9.10 -13.88
C ILE A 58 12.51 10.12 -14.08
N ASN A 59 12.17 11.40 -14.16
CA ASN A 59 13.14 12.50 -14.32
C ASN A 59 14.14 12.28 -15.47
N GLY A 60 13.65 11.77 -16.61
CA GLY A 60 14.48 11.50 -17.79
C GLY A 60 15.36 10.24 -17.70
N ARG A 61 15.22 9.44 -16.64
CA ARG A 61 15.91 8.16 -16.46
C ARG A 61 14.93 7.01 -16.58
N THR A 62 15.34 5.94 -17.24
CA THR A 62 14.58 4.69 -17.31
C THR A 62 15.07 3.72 -16.25
N GLY A 63 14.17 3.01 -15.59
CA GLY A 63 14.51 2.09 -14.51
C GLY A 63 13.34 1.25 -14.04
N THR A 64 13.58 0.47 -12.99
CA THR A 64 12.59 -0.41 -12.37
C THR A 64 12.18 0.15 -11.00
N LEU A 65 10.88 0.18 -10.73
CA LEU A 65 10.35 0.43 -9.38
C LEU A 65 10.22 -0.90 -8.63
N HIS A 66 10.79 -0.93 -7.42
CA HIS A 66 10.67 -2.06 -6.51
C HIS A 66 9.88 -1.65 -5.26
N PHE A 67 9.09 -2.59 -4.74
CA PHE A 67 8.25 -2.39 -3.57
C PHE A 67 8.71 -3.32 -2.45
N ILE A 68 8.96 -2.74 -1.29
CA ILE A 68 9.37 -3.45 -0.07
C ILE A 68 8.40 -3.08 1.03
N ARG A 69 8.01 -4.05 1.84
CA ARG A 69 7.18 -3.86 3.02
C ARG A 69 7.75 -4.57 4.25
N PHE A 70 7.41 -4.06 5.42
CA PHE A 70 7.74 -4.68 6.70
C PHE A 70 6.76 -4.20 7.78
N PRO A 71 6.48 -4.97 8.84
CA PRO A 71 5.62 -4.53 9.93
C PRO A 71 6.12 -3.23 10.57
N THR A 72 5.24 -2.27 10.81
CA THR A 72 5.62 -0.99 11.44
C THR A 72 6.19 -1.18 12.86
N SER A 73 5.85 -2.27 13.54
CA SER A 73 6.45 -2.69 14.81
C SER A 73 7.95 -2.98 14.71
N SER A 74 8.43 -3.38 13.53
CA SER A 74 9.84 -3.66 13.24
C SER A 74 10.64 -2.39 12.85
N MET A 75 10.04 -1.21 12.90
CA MET A 75 10.72 0.06 12.57
C MET A 75 12.01 0.29 13.39
N PRO A 76 12.08 0.00 14.70
CA PRO A 76 13.34 0.10 15.45
C PRO A 76 14.45 -0.78 14.87
N GLY A 77 14.11 -2.02 14.49
CA GLY A 77 15.03 -2.95 13.83
C GLY A 77 15.48 -2.44 12.45
N PHE A 78 14.56 -1.87 11.67
CA PHE A 78 14.89 -1.22 10.41
C PHE A 78 15.90 -0.07 10.59
N ILE A 79 15.67 0.85 11.53
CA ILE A 79 16.58 1.97 11.83
C ILE A 79 17.97 1.45 12.24
N ALA A 80 18.03 0.45 13.12
CA ALA A 80 19.29 -0.16 13.53
C ALA A 80 20.03 -0.81 12.36
N LEU A 81 19.31 -1.49 11.46
CA LEU A 81 19.86 -2.08 10.25
C LEU A 81 20.41 -1.00 9.30
N THR A 82 19.65 0.08 9.07
CA THR A 82 20.09 1.22 8.23
C THR A 82 21.37 1.84 8.76
N LYS A 83 21.47 2.03 10.08
CA LYS A 83 22.65 2.57 10.75
C LYS A 83 23.86 1.64 10.62
N SER A 84 23.68 0.35 10.93
CA SER A 84 24.77 -0.65 10.89
C SER A 84 25.32 -0.91 9.49
N LYS A 85 24.46 -0.86 8.47
CA LYS A 85 24.85 -1.05 7.07
C LYS A 85 25.41 0.22 6.43
N GLY A 86 25.38 1.35 7.13
CA GLY A 86 25.83 2.63 6.60
C GLY A 86 25.07 3.02 5.33
N LEU A 87 23.77 2.73 5.24
CA LEU A 87 22.96 2.97 4.03
C LEU A 87 22.70 4.47 3.77
N ALA A 88 23.44 5.36 4.43
CA ALA A 88 23.13 6.77 4.56
C ALA A 88 24.39 7.66 4.51
N PRO A 89 25.02 7.82 3.33
CA PRO A 89 25.94 8.94 3.15
C PRO A 89 25.17 10.27 3.22
N ASN A 90 25.81 11.32 3.76
CA ASN A 90 25.24 12.67 4.03
C ASN A 90 24.57 13.40 2.83
N SER A 91 24.53 12.79 1.64
CA SER A 91 23.96 13.33 0.41
C SER A 91 22.59 12.75 0.02
N SER A 92 22.13 11.67 0.66
CA SER A 92 20.87 11.02 0.31
C SER A 92 19.67 11.65 1.03
N THR A 93 18.69 12.12 0.26
CA THR A 93 17.39 12.58 0.75
C THR A 93 16.39 11.43 0.70
N VAL A 94 15.73 11.14 1.82
CA VAL A 94 14.62 10.19 1.91
C VAL A 94 13.32 10.96 2.09
N CYS A 95 12.40 10.81 1.14
CA CYS A 95 11.03 11.32 1.27
C CYS A 95 10.21 10.30 2.06
N ALA A 96 9.58 10.75 3.15
CA ALA A 96 8.75 9.91 4.01
C ALA A 96 7.37 10.55 4.16
N THR A 97 6.33 9.72 4.14
CA THR A 97 4.94 10.16 4.29
C THR A 97 4.20 9.32 5.33
N GLY A 98 2.96 9.70 5.64
CA GLY A 98 2.13 9.04 6.63
C GLY A 98 2.51 9.34 8.08
N GLY A 99 1.67 8.88 9.01
CA GLY A 99 1.88 9.14 10.45
C GLY A 99 3.23 8.66 10.99
N GLY A 100 3.81 7.61 10.39
CA GLY A 100 5.14 7.09 10.74
C GLY A 100 6.27 8.10 10.50
N ALA A 101 6.16 8.95 9.47
CA ALA A 101 7.14 9.98 9.17
C ALA A 101 7.25 11.04 10.28
N HIS A 102 6.16 11.28 11.02
CA HIS A 102 6.15 12.15 12.20
C HIS A 102 6.55 11.38 13.46
N LYS A 103 6.00 10.19 13.68
CA LYS A 103 6.24 9.38 14.88
C LYS A 103 7.72 9.01 15.06
N TYR A 104 8.40 8.68 13.96
CA TYR A 104 9.79 8.21 14.00
C TYR A 104 10.81 9.28 13.60
N ASP A 105 10.39 10.55 13.44
CA ASP A 105 11.25 11.65 12.98
C ASP A 105 12.53 11.77 13.82
N SER A 106 12.41 11.84 15.15
CA SER A 106 13.56 11.94 16.06
C SER A 106 14.48 10.72 16.01
N ALA A 107 13.93 9.50 15.89
CA ALA A 107 14.75 8.29 15.78
C ALA A 107 15.53 8.26 14.46
N CYS A 108 14.90 8.72 13.39
CA CYS A 108 15.48 8.83 12.06
C CYS A 108 16.55 9.93 11.94
N GLN A 109 16.53 10.97 12.78
CA GLN A 109 17.61 11.98 12.82
C GLN A 109 18.98 11.36 13.14
N SER A 110 19.02 10.20 13.81
CA SER A 110 20.26 9.46 14.08
C SER A 110 20.89 8.79 12.84
N LEU A 111 20.20 8.80 11.69
CA LEU A 111 20.59 8.05 10.50
C LEU A 111 21.48 8.81 9.52
N SER A 112 21.95 10.03 9.81
CA SER A 112 22.75 10.83 8.85
C SER A 112 22.08 11.01 7.47
N LEU A 113 20.75 10.90 7.41
CA LEU A 113 19.93 11.08 6.20
C LEU A 113 19.20 12.43 6.25
N LYS A 114 18.96 13.01 5.07
CA LYS A 114 18.04 14.14 4.96
C LYS A 114 16.61 13.61 4.82
N PHE A 115 15.82 13.71 5.87
CA PHE A 115 14.41 13.33 5.82
C PHE A 115 13.53 14.49 5.35
N LYS A 116 12.75 14.25 4.29
CA LYS A 116 11.72 15.18 3.83
C LYS A 116 10.35 14.58 4.10
N LYS A 117 9.63 15.15 5.07
CA LYS A 117 8.25 14.77 5.36
C LYS A 117 7.33 15.28 4.25
N MET A 118 6.42 14.42 3.81
CA MET A 118 5.41 14.68 2.79
C MET A 118 4.02 14.38 3.37
N ASP A 119 2.98 15.00 2.83
CA ASP A 119 1.59 14.72 3.22
C ASP A 119 1.14 13.33 2.72
N GLU A 120 0.40 12.60 3.56
CA GLU A 120 -0.03 11.23 3.30
C GLU A 120 -0.98 11.14 2.10
N LEU A 121 -2.01 11.99 2.11
CA LEU A 121 -3.09 11.93 1.14
C LEU A 121 -2.64 12.48 -0.21
N HIS A 122 -1.83 13.53 -0.21
CA HIS A 122 -1.22 14.07 -1.42
C HIS A 122 -0.30 13.03 -2.08
N THR A 123 0.58 12.39 -1.30
CA THR A 123 1.48 11.35 -1.83
C THR A 123 0.68 10.16 -2.38
N LEU A 124 -0.40 9.76 -1.69
CA LEU A 124 -1.29 8.69 -2.15
C LEU A 124 -1.93 9.01 -3.51
N ILE A 125 -2.57 10.18 -3.64
CA ILE A 125 -3.26 10.56 -4.89
C ILE A 125 -2.25 10.73 -6.04
N SER A 126 -1.11 11.39 -5.80
CA SER A 126 -0.06 11.50 -6.81
C SER A 126 0.51 10.14 -7.24
N GLY A 127 0.66 9.22 -6.28
CA GLY A 127 1.11 7.84 -6.56
C GLY A 127 0.11 7.09 -7.44
N ILE A 128 -1.18 7.07 -7.07
CA ILE A 128 -2.24 6.43 -7.85
C ILE A 128 -2.28 7.00 -9.28
N GLN A 129 -2.28 8.33 -9.43
CA GLN A 129 -2.31 8.99 -10.73
C GLN A 129 -1.07 8.66 -11.59
N TYR A 130 0.10 8.56 -10.95
CA TYR A 130 1.33 8.16 -11.63
C TYR A 130 1.21 6.73 -12.16
N ILE A 131 0.85 5.77 -11.31
CA ILE A 131 0.79 4.36 -11.68
C ILE A 131 -0.28 4.11 -12.74
N LEU A 132 -1.49 4.66 -12.59
CA LEU A 132 -2.56 4.55 -13.59
C LEU A 132 -2.16 5.11 -14.97
N LYS A 133 -1.27 6.11 -14.98
CA LYS A 133 -0.75 6.68 -16.23
C LYS A 133 0.34 5.82 -16.87
N GLN A 134 1.17 5.15 -16.06
CA GLN A 134 2.31 4.37 -16.55
C GLN A 134 1.98 2.89 -16.80
N ASN A 135 0.96 2.35 -16.12
CA ASN A 135 0.60 0.94 -16.18
C ASN A 135 -0.87 0.78 -16.58
N SER A 136 -1.12 0.37 -17.83
CA SER A 136 -2.48 0.17 -18.34
C SER A 136 -3.19 -1.06 -17.78
N LEU A 137 -2.49 -1.91 -17.01
CA LEU A 137 -3.04 -3.11 -16.36
C LEU A 137 -3.04 -2.98 -14.83
N GLU A 138 -3.03 -1.75 -14.31
CA GLU A 138 -3.04 -1.51 -12.86
C GLU A 138 -4.42 -1.73 -12.22
N ALA A 139 -5.47 -1.18 -12.86
CA ALA A 139 -6.82 -1.21 -12.31
C ALA A 139 -7.60 -2.41 -12.84
N PHE A 140 -8.49 -2.96 -12.01
CA PHE A 140 -9.37 -4.07 -12.36
C PHE A 140 -10.71 -3.97 -11.62
N TYR A 141 -11.70 -4.70 -12.09
CA TYR A 141 -13.01 -4.84 -11.46
C TYR A 141 -13.50 -6.29 -11.56
N TYR A 142 -14.48 -6.65 -10.74
CA TYR A 142 -15.13 -7.96 -10.81
C TYR A 142 -16.48 -7.86 -11.51
N THR A 143 -16.71 -8.69 -12.53
CA THR A 143 -18.04 -8.92 -13.12
C THR A 143 -18.77 -9.98 -12.31
N ASP A 144 -20.06 -9.76 -12.06
CA ASP A 144 -20.95 -10.64 -11.27
C ASP A 144 -20.36 -11.10 -9.90
N PRO A 145 -19.93 -10.17 -9.02
CA PRO A 145 -19.14 -10.49 -7.83
C PRO A 145 -19.89 -11.31 -6.76
N LEU A 146 -21.20 -11.47 -6.89
CA LEU A 146 -22.04 -12.22 -5.94
C LEU A 146 -22.28 -13.67 -6.38
N ASN A 147 -21.83 -14.05 -7.58
CA ASN A 147 -22.02 -15.39 -8.11
C ASN A 147 -20.68 -16.09 -8.31
N ASN A 148 -20.44 -17.15 -7.55
CA ASN A 148 -19.16 -17.87 -7.54
C ASN A 148 -18.80 -18.55 -8.87
N GLU A 149 -19.77 -18.85 -9.74
CA GLU A 149 -19.52 -19.53 -11.03
C GLU A 149 -19.16 -18.56 -12.15
N THR A 150 -19.72 -17.35 -12.11
CA THR A 150 -19.59 -16.33 -13.15
C THR A 150 -18.68 -15.17 -12.74
N CYS A 151 -18.32 -15.06 -11.45
CA CYS A 151 -17.42 -14.04 -10.94
C CYS A 151 -16.06 -14.09 -11.64
N LYS A 152 -15.69 -12.99 -12.29
CA LYS A 152 -14.41 -12.87 -13.02
C LYS A 152 -13.78 -11.51 -12.77
N SER A 153 -12.47 -11.52 -12.60
CA SER A 153 -11.66 -10.29 -12.57
C SER A 153 -11.32 -9.85 -13.98
N GLU A 154 -11.52 -8.58 -14.29
CA GLU A 154 -11.22 -7.98 -15.58
C GLU A 154 -10.38 -6.71 -15.40
N PHE A 155 -9.29 -6.59 -16.17
CA PHE A 155 -8.49 -5.38 -16.16
C PHE A 155 -9.26 -4.23 -16.80
N LEU A 156 -9.20 -3.08 -16.14
CA LEU A 156 -9.72 -1.83 -16.66
C LEU A 156 -8.69 -1.24 -17.62
N THR A 157 -8.84 -1.57 -18.90
CA THR A 157 -7.91 -1.13 -19.97
C THR A 157 -8.20 0.28 -20.47
N SER A 158 -9.38 0.82 -20.15
CA SER A 158 -9.71 2.22 -20.40
C SER A 158 -9.04 3.13 -19.38
N ARG A 159 -8.76 4.37 -19.80
CA ARG A 159 -8.17 5.39 -18.91
C ARG A 159 -9.13 5.69 -17.76
N VAL A 160 -8.59 5.68 -16.53
CA VAL A 160 -9.31 6.11 -15.33
C VAL A 160 -9.13 7.61 -15.17
N ASP A 161 -10.08 8.37 -15.70
CA ASP A 161 -10.09 9.83 -15.57
C ASP A 161 -11.00 10.28 -14.43
N PRO A 162 -10.66 11.37 -13.72
CA PRO A 162 -11.58 11.98 -12.76
C PRO A 162 -12.89 12.42 -13.43
N PRO A 163 -14.00 12.52 -12.67
CA PRO A 163 -14.06 12.41 -11.22
C PRO A 163 -14.14 10.96 -10.71
N TYR A 164 -13.49 10.69 -9.58
CA TYR A 164 -13.59 9.40 -8.89
C TYR A 164 -13.41 9.53 -7.38
N LEU A 165 -13.85 8.50 -6.65
CA LEU A 165 -13.61 8.34 -5.22
C LEU A 165 -12.44 7.39 -4.98
N VAL A 166 -11.53 7.78 -4.10
CA VAL A 166 -10.49 6.89 -3.56
C VAL A 166 -10.87 6.54 -2.13
N VAL A 167 -11.13 5.25 -1.89
CA VAL A 167 -11.38 4.70 -0.56
C VAL A 167 -10.11 3.98 -0.11
N ASN A 168 -9.28 4.68 0.68
CA ASN A 168 -8.03 4.13 1.20
C ASN A 168 -8.26 3.36 2.49
N VAL A 169 -8.21 2.03 2.42
CA VAL A 169 -8.43 1.12 3.56
C VAL A 169 -7.09 0.69 4.16
N GLY A 170 -6.72 1.30 5.29
CA GLY A 170 -5.57 0.95 6.10
C GLY A 170 -5.99 0.48 7.51
N SER A 171 -5.33 0.97 8.57
CA SER A 171 -5.80 0.73 9.94
C SER A 171 -7.21 1.29 10.16
N GLY A 172 -7.43 2.52 9.70
CA GLY A 172 -8.74 3.11 9.47
C GLY A 172 -9.00 3.32 7.98
N VAL A 173 -10.01 4.10 7.63
CA VAL A 173 -10.39 4.38 6.24
C VAL A 173 -10.43 5.88 5.99
N SER A 174 -9.86 6.32 4.88
CA SER A 174 -10.03 7.69 4.37
C SER A 174 -10.71 7.66 3.01
N ILE A 175 -11.73 8.50 2.84
CA ILE A 175 -12.50 8.62 1.59
C ILE A 175 -12.18 9.98 0.98
N LEU A 176 -11.65 9.97 -0.24
CA LEU A 176 -11.21 11.15 -0.98
C LEU A 176 -12.03 11.28 -2.25
N ALA A 177 -12.47 12.50 -2.58
CA ALA A 177 -13.04 12.82 -3.88
C ALA A 177 -11.98 13.55 -4.71
N VAL A 178 -11.71 13.02 -5.90
CA VAL A 178 -10.83 13.62 -6.91
C VAL A 178 -11.72 14.26 -7.97
N ALA A 179 -11.52 15.55 -8.21
CA ALA A 179 -12.27 16.35 -9.18
C ALA A 179 -11.64 16.30 -10.58
N GLU A 180 -12.38 16.79 -11.58
CA GLU A 180 -11.97 16.85 -12.99
C GLU A 180 -10.63 17.55 -13.22
N ASP A 181 -10.33 18.59 -12.43
CA ASP A 181 -9.06 19.33 -12.47
C ASP A 181 -7.90 18.62 -11.75
N HIS A 182 -8.10 17.36 -11.36
CA HIS A 182 -7.20 16.54 -10.55
C HIS A 182 -6.95 17.04 -9.12
N SER A 183 -7.61 18.11 -8.68
CA SER A 183 -7.63 18.47 -7.27
C SER A 183 -8.38 17.41 -6.47
N PHE A 184 -8.08 17.30 -5.18
CA PHE A 184 -8.76 16.35 -4.32
C PHE A 184 -9.06 16.93 -2.94
N ARG A 185 -10.08 16.36 -2.29
CA ARG A 185 -10.40 16.65 -0.89
C ARG A 185 -10.79 15.38 -0.17
N ARG A 186 -10.46 15.29 1.13
CA ARG A 186 -10.96 14.22 2.00
C ARG A 186 -12.42 14.51 2.33
N VAL A 187 -13.33 13.67 1.86
CA VAL A 187 -14.78 13.86 2.04
C VAL A 187 -15.29 13.20 3.31
N SER A 188 -14.68 12.09 3.73
CA SER A 188 -15.07 11.35 4.92
C SER A 188 -13.98 10.38 5.35
N GLY A 189 -14.26 9.59 6.38
CA GLY A 189 -13.51 8.41 6.75
C GLY A 189 -14.13 7.75 7.99
N THR A 190 -13.61 6.58 8.33
CA THR A 190 -14.04 5.83 9.53
C THR A 190 -12.82 5.24 10.22
N SER A 191 -12.88 5.11 11.55
CA SER A 191 -11.88 4.35 12.32
C SER A 191 -12.05 2.84 12.15
N LEU A 192 -13.21 2.40 11.66
CA LEU A 192 -13.52 1.00 11.36
C LEU A 192 -12.87 0.59 10.04
N GLY A 193 -11.59 0.25 10.09
CA GLY A 193 -10.81 -0.27 8.96
C GLY A 193 -10.18 -1.62 9.26
N GLY A 194 -9.11 -1.96 8.54
CA GLY A 194 -8.41 -3.24 8.69
C GLY A 194 -7.80 -3.44 10.08
N GLY A 195 -7.49 -2.36 10.81
CA GLY A 195 -7.03 -2.45 12.20
C GLY A 195 -8.14 -2.90 13.16
N THR A 196 -9.38 -2.50 12.90
CA THR A 196 -10.54 -2.95 13.68
C THR A 196 -10.83 -4.41 13.39
N PHE A 197 -10.87 -4.81 12.11
CA PHE A 197 -11.02 -6.21 11.71
C PHE A 197 -9.98 -7.10 12.37
N HIS A 198 -8.69 -6.80 12.15
CA HIS A 198 -7.61 -7.64 12.67
C HIS A 198 -7.60 -7.69 14.20
N GLY A 199 -7.76 -6.54 14.87
CA GLY A 199 -7.76 -6.48 16.33
C GLY A 199 -8.92 -7.26 16.96
N LEU A 200 -10.14 -7.16 16.41
CA LEU A 200 -11.28 -7.92 16.89
C LEU A 200 -11.14 -9.42 16.62
N CYS A 201 -10.65 -9.81 15.44
CA CYS A 201 -10.35 -11.21 15.15
C CYS A 201 -9.36 -11.80 16.16
N CYS A 202 -8.23 -11.12 16.42
CA CYS A 202 -7.27 -11.58 17.42
C CYS A 202 -7.91 -11.77 18.81
N LEU A 203 -8.74 -10.82 19.24
CA LEU A 203 -9.40 -10.88 20.56
C LEU A 203 -10.47 -11.98 20.66
N LEU A 204 -11.23 -12.20 19.59
CA LEU A 204 -12.40 -13.08 19.60
C LEU A 204 -12.08 -14.53 19.21
N THR A 205 -11.05 -14.74 18.38
CA THR A 205 -10.70 -16.07 17.85
C THR A 205 -9.32 -16.55 18.27
N GLY A 206 -8.47 -15.67 18.79
CA GLY A 206 -7.09 -15.98 19.17
C GLY A 206 -6.12 -16.08 17.99
N CYS A 207 -6.50 -15.66 16.78
CA CYS A 207 -5.57 -15.60 15.66
C CYS A 207 -4.44 -14.58 15.90
N GLU A 208 -3.26 -14.83 15.37
CA GLU A 208 -2.08 -13.98 15.57
C GLU A 208 -1.71 -13.16 14.33
N THR A 209 -2.13 -13.61 13.14
CA THR A 209 -1.81 -12.95 11.87
C THR A 209 -3.05 -12.56 11.07
N PHE A 210 -2.88 -11.59 10.17
CA PHE A 210 -3.95 -11.15 9.29
C PHE A 210 -4.40 -12.28 8.34
N GLU A 211 -3.46 -13.10 7.88
CA GLU A 211 -3.71 -14.25 7.03
C GLU A 211 -4.54 -15.32 7.75
N GLN A 212 -4.22 -15.62 9.01
CA GLN A 212 -5.03 -16.53 9.83
C GLN A 212 -6.46 -15.98 10.04
N ALA A 213 -6.60 -14.67 10.26
CA ALA A 213 -7.92 -14.05 10.38
C ALA A 213 -8.75 -14.21 9.10
N LEU A 214 -8.14 -14.06 7.92
CA LEU A 214 -8.81 -14.29 6.63
C LEU A 214 -9.18 -15.76 6.42
N GLU A 215 -8.30 -16.69 6.79
CA GLU A 215 -8.57 -18.12 6.69
C GLU A 215 -9.78 -18.51 7.56
N LEU A 216 -9.80 -18.10 8.82
CA LEU A 216 -10.94 -18.32 9.73
C LEU A 216 -12.23 -17.70 9.19
N ALA A 217 -12.16 -16.49 8.64
CA ALA A 217 -13.32 -15.83 8.04
C ALA A 217 -13.88 -16.59 6.83
N SER A 218 -13.01 -17.21 6.02
CA SER A 218 -13.44 -17.98 4.83
C SER A 218 -14.19 -19.27 5.16
N LEU A 219 -14.01 -19.79 6.38
CA LEU A 219 -14.69 -20.97 6.91
C LEU A 219 -15.92 -20.60 7.76
N GLY A 220 -16.14 -19.30 8.02
CA GLY A 220 -17.17 -18.81 8.91
C GLY A 220 -18.54 -18.71 8.26
N GLU A 221 -19.59 -18.79 9.09
CA GLU A 221 -20.97 -18.52 8.69
C GLU A 221 -21.49 -17.33 9.50
N ASN A 222 -21.62 -16.16 8.87
CA ASN A 222 -21.94 -14.91 9.57
C ASN A 222 -23.36 -14.89 10.15
N ASN A 223 -24.30 -15.61 9.54
CA ASN A 223 -25.69 -15.73 10.00
C ASN A 223 -25.87 -16.38 11.39
N LYS A 224 -24.82 -17.00 11.94
CA LYS A 224 -24.82 -17.53 13.32
C LYS A 224 -24.53 -16.47 14.38
N VAL A 225 -24.13 -15.27 13.95
CA VAL A 225 -23.74 -14.14 14.82
C VAL A 225 -24.56 -12.90 14.49
N ASP A 226 -24.67 -12.56 13.21
CA ASP A 226 -25.43 -11.40 12.73
C ASP A 226 -26.93 -11.62 12.93
N LYS A 227 -27.65 -10.54 13.26
CA LYS A 227 -29.11 -10.51 13.21
C LYS A 227 -29.54 -9.98 11.85
N LEU A 228 -30.36 -10.74 11.14
CA LEU A 228 -30.84 -10.40 9.81
C LEU A 228 -32.20 -9.71 9.87
N VAL A 229 -32.59 -9.01 8.80
CA VAL A 229 -33.95 -8.44 8.63
C VAL A 229 -35.02 -9.50 8.85
N GLY A 230 -34.81 -10.71 8.33
CA GLY A 230 -35.74 -11.84 8.49
C GLY A 230 -35.92 -12.27 9.95
N ASP A 231 -34.89 -12.14 10.80
CA ASP A 231 -34.98 -12.48 12.22
C ASP A 231 -35.83 -11.49 13.01
N ILE A 232 -36.03 -10.28 12.47
CA ILE A 232 -36.83 -9.20 13.07
C ILE A 232 -38.25 -9.21 12.52
N TYR A 233 -38.38 -9.25 11.19
CA TYR A 233 -39.66 -9.06 10.48
C TYR A 233 -40.31 -10.36 10.01
N GLY A 234 -39.64 -11.51 10.14
CA GLY A 234 -40.13 -12.81 9.63
C GLY A 234 -40.10 -12.95 8.10
N GLY A 235 -39.47 -12.01 7.39
CA GLY A 235 -39.42 -11.92 5.94
C GLY A 235 -38.78 -10.61 5.47
N ASP A 236 -39.05 -10.22 4.23
CA ASP A 236 -38.55 -8.95 3.68
C ASP A 236 -39.19 -7.74 4.37
N TYR A 237 -38.42 -6.66 4.55
CA TYR A 237 -38.95 -5.37 4.96
C TYR A 237 -39.29 -4.53 3.73
N ALA A 238 -40.43 -4.87 3.12
CA ALA A 238 -40.89 -4.36 1.82
C ALA A 238 -40.95 -2.82 1.69
N PRO A 239 -41.41 -2.04 2.70
CA PRO A 239 -41.50 -0.57 2.57
C PRO A 239 -40.19 0.13 2.21
N PHE A 240 -39.04 -0.46 2.54
CA PHE A 240 -37.72 0.09 2.25
C PHE A 240 -36.86 -0.83 1.37
N ASN A 241 -37.47 -1.83 0.72
CA ASN A 241 -36.81 -2.74 -0.20
C ASN A 241 -35.62 -3.51 0.41
N LEU A 242 -35.72 -3.88 1.69
CA LEU A 242 -34.70 -4.67 2.37
C LEU A 242 -35.07 -6.15 2.36
N LYS A 243 -34.16 -6.99 1.85
CA LYS A 243 -34.33 -8.45 1.79
C LYS A 243 -34.19 -9.06 3.18
N ALA A 244 -34.87 -10.17 3.43
CA ALA A 244 -34.76 -10.93 4.68
C ALA A 244 -33.31 -11.33 5.01
N SER A 245 -32.47 -11.53 3.99
CA SER A 245 -31.05 -11.88 4.11
C SER A 245 -30.12 -10.69 4.37
N THR A 246 -30.64 -9.46 4.40
CA THR A 246 -29.84 -8.25 4.69
C THR A 246 -29.50 -8.22 6.18
N PHE A 247 -28.24 -7.92 6.52
CA PHE A 247 -27.81 -7.69 7.90
C PHE A 247 -28.37 -6.36 8.41
N TRP A 248 -28.77 -6.30 9.69
CA TRP A 248 -29.35 -5.12 10.34
C TRP A 248 -28.44 -4.52 11.40
#